data_AF-A0A950YGC1-F1
#
_entry.id   AF-A0A950YGC1-F1
#
_cell.length_a   1.000
_cell.length_b   1.000
_cell.length_c   1.000
_cell.angle_alpha   90.00
_cell.angle_beta   90.00
_cell.angle_gamma   90.00
#
_symmetry.space_group_name_H-M   'P 1'
#
loop_
_entity.id
_entity.type
_entity.pdbx_description
1 polymer ?
#
loop_
_entity_poly.entity_id
_entity_poly.type
_entity_poly.pdbx_seq_one_letter_code
_entity_poly.pdbx_strand_id
1 'polypeptide(L)'
;MAYTFTRISHDGREDDVAVEEPLEIRVDGEPLVVTMRTPGHDDELALGFLYGEGLIDGPRAAGPTEDFAGNIVEVAGPLNRDPGQRRFYTTSSCGVCGKGALEEVAVQSAPLSTGPTVDRSLLAGLPDRLVQPAFERTGGVHATGLFVPAGDLLLAREDVGRHNAMDKVIGRALLDGQLPLGERILCVSGRQSFELVQKAAV
;
A
#
# COMPACT_ATOMS: atom_id res chain seq x y z
N MET A 1 -2.65 -6.07 18.82
CA MET A 1 -1.46 -6.79 18.33
C MET A 1 -1.87 -7.42 17.01
N ALA A 2 -1.44 -6.86 15.87
CA ALA A 2 -1.74 -7.44 14.58
C ALA A 2 -0.82 -8.64 14.35
N TYR A 3 -1.40 -9.82 14.16
CA TYR A 3 -0.66 -11.02 13.79
C TYR A 3 -0.59 -11.05 12.26
N THR A 4 0.63 -11.06 11.71
CA THR A 4 0.84 -11.08 10.25
C THR A 4 0.79 -12.51 9.67
N PHE A 5 0.79 -13.51 10.55
CA PHE A 5 0.74 -14.93 10.21
C PHE A 5 -0.06 -15.69 11.27
N THR A 6 -0.52 -16.88 10.91
CA THR A 6 -1.13 -17.85 11.81
C THR A 6 -0.42 -19.19 11.66
N ARG A 7 -0.33 -19.98 12.73
CA ARG A 7 0.24 -21.32 12.66
C ARG A 7 -0.85 -22.33 12.39
N ILE A 8 -0.70 -23.12 11.34
CA ILE A 8 -1.58 -24.23 11.03
C ILE A 8 -0.87 -25.56 11.25
N SER A 9 -1.65 -26.61 11.50
CA SER A 9 -1.15 -27.99 11.56
C SER A 9 -1.96 -28.86 10.60
N HIS A 10 -1.28 -29.51 9.66
CA HIS A 10 -1.88 -30.44 8.70
C HIS A 10 -0.95 -31.64 8.48
N ASP A 11 -1.51 -32.86 8.49
CA ASP A 11 -0.76 -34.11 8.34
C ASP A 11 0.48 -34.26 9.26
N GLY A 12 0.37 -33.77 10.50
CA GLY A 12 1.46 -33.83 11.48
C GLY A 12 2.62 -32.87 11.19
N ARG A 13 2.43 -31.89 10.31
CA ARG A 13 3.37 -30.80 10.03
C ARG A 13 2.77 -29.47 10.44
N GLU A 14 3.58 -28.62 11.04
CA GLU A 14 3.24 -27.23 11.33
C GLU A 14 3.79 -26.31 10.25
N ASP A 15 3.05 -25.27 9.90
CA ASP A 15 3.50 -24.22 8.99
C ASP A 15 2.96 -22.85 9.45
N ASP A 16 3.73 -21.79 9.21
CA ASP A 16 3.32 -20.42 9.48
C ASP A 16 2.78 -19.82 8.16
N VAL A 17 1.51 -19.44 8.14
CA VAL A 17 0.82 -18.97 6.93
C VAL A 17 0.46 -17.50 7.06
N ALA A 18 0.62 -16.74 5.98
CA ALA A 18 0.23 -15.34 5.94
C ALA A 18 -1.26 -15.18 6.27
N VAL A 19 -1.58 -14.15 7.05
CA VAL A 19 -2.98 -13.79 7.34
C VAL A 19 -3.47 -12.83 6.27
N GLU A 20 -4.66 -13.13 5.76
CA GLU A 20 -5.40 -12.30 4.82
C GLU A 20 -6.80 -12.03 5.40
N GLU A 21 -7.11 -10.77 5.67
CA GLU A 21 -8.40 -10.33 6.21
C GLU A 21 -8.97 -9.17 5.37
N PRO A 22 -10.31 -9.08 5.23
CA PRO A 22 -10.91 -7.93 4.58
C PRO A 22 -10.71 -6.67 5.43
N LEU A 23 -10.45 -5.54 4.79
CA LEU A 23 -10.47 -4.21 5.39
C LEU A 23 -11.43 -3.34 4.59
N GLU A 24 -12.43 -2.79 5.26
CA GLU A 24 -13.31 -1.76 4.72
C GLU A 24 -12.75 -0.37 5.06
N ILE A 25 -12.55 0.46 4.05
CA ILE A 25 -12.18 1.86 4.22
C ILE A 25 -13.44 2.70 4.05
N ARG A 26 -13.72 3.54 5.05
CA ARG A 26 -14.83 4.49 5.07
C ARG A 26 -14.32 5.92 5.04
N VAL A 27 -15.16 6.81 4.50
CA VAL A 27 -14.93 8.24 4.57
C VAL A 27 -16.20 8.92 5.09
N ASP A 28 -16.08 9.65 6.20
CA ASP A 28 -17.19 10.28 6.91
C ASP A 28 -18.37 9.31 7.16
N GLY A 29 -18.07 8.06 7.50
CA GLY A 29 -19.03 6.99 7.79
C GLY A 29 -19.55 6.23 6.57
N GLU A 30 -19.25 6.67 5.35
CA GLU A 30 -19.70 6.03 4.11
C GLU A 30 -18.67 5.01 3.60
N PRO A 31 -19.05 3.74 3.36
CA PRO A 31 -18.16 2.73 2.78
C PRO A 31 -17.67 3.09 1.38
N LEU A 32 -16.34 3.06 1.19
CA LEU A 32 -15.70 3.40 -0.08
C LEU A 32 -15.17 2.17 -0.82
N VAL A 33 -14.31 1.38 -0.15
CA VAL A 33 -13.61 0.24 -0.74
C VAL A 33 -13.44 -0.86 0.28
N VAL A 34 -13.49 -2.12 -0.19
CA VAL A 34 -13.03 -3.27 0.57
C VAL A 34 -11.83 -3.88 -0.15
N THR A 35 -10.75 -4.10 0.59
CA THR A 35 -9.53 -4.77 0.12
C THR A 35 -9.18 -5.95 1.03
N MET A 36 -8.52 -6.97 0.50
CA MET A 36 -7.92 -8.03 1.32
C MET A 36 -6.49 -7.61 1.67
N ARG A 37 -6.13 -7.63 2.95
CA ARG A 37 -4.85 -7.14 3.47
C ARG A 37 -4.22 -8.10 4.48
N THR A 38 -2.93 -7.92 4.75
CA THR A 38 -2.28 -8.46 5.95
C THR A 38 -2.46 -7.50 7.12
N PRO A 39 -2.95 -7.98 8.29
CA PRO A 39 -3.28 -7.05 9.35
C PRO A 39 -2.15 -6.16 9.88
N GLY A 40 -2.49 -4.89 10.14
CA GLY A 40 -1.59 -3.85 10.66
C GLY A 40 -1.29 -2.75 9.63
N HIS A 41 -1.04 -1.54 10.15
CA HIS A 41 -0.82 -0.31 9.37
C HIS A 41 -2.01 0.06 8.45
N ASP A 42 -3.22 -0.06 8.96
CA ASP A 42 -4.45 0.15 8.16
C ASP A 42 -4.74 1.61 7.86
N ASP A 43 -4.37 2.50 8.78
CA ASP A 43 -4.36 3.94 8.59
C ASP A 43 -3.42 4.32 7.43
N GLU A 44 -2.21 3.75 7.41
CA GLU A 44 -1.25 3.95 6.32
C GLU A 44 -1.81 3.38 4.99
N LEU A 45 -2.37 2.17 5.02
CA LEU A 45 -2.99 1.57 3.83
C LEU A 45 -4.11 2.45 3.26
N ALA A 46 -5.02 2.92 4.12
CA ALA A 46 -6.16 3.72 3.70
C ALA A 46 -5.74 5.07 3.15
N LEU A 47 -4.86 5.78 3.85
CA LEU A 47 -4.37 7.09 3.41
C LEU A 47 -3.54 6.98 2.13
N GLY A 48 -2.69 5.96 2.01
CA GLY A 48 -1.91 5.71 0.80
C GLY A 48 -2.78 5.37 -0.40
N PHE A 49 -3.81 4.54 -0.21
CA PHE A 49 -4.79 4.23 -1.25
C PHE A 49 -5.52 5.50 -1.72
N LEU A 50 -6.09 6.27 -0.80
CA LEU A 50 -6.84 7.49 -1.11
C LEU A 50 -5.96 8.54 -1.82
N TYR A 51 -4.72 8.72 -1.37
CA TYR A 51 -3.77 9.63 -2.00
C TYR A 51 -3.39 9.17 -3.40
N GLY A 52 -3.06 7.88 -3.57
CA GLY A 52 -2.72 7.29 -4.87
C GLY A 52 -3.85 7.34 -5.90
N GLU A 53 -5.12 7.31 -5.46
CA GLU A 53 -6.31 7.49 -6.31
C GLU A 53 -6.67 8.97 -6.57
N GLY A 54 -5.90 9.91 -5.99
CA GLY A 54 -6.14 11.34 -6.08
C GLY A 54 -7.42 11.80 -5.37
N LEU A 55 -7.90 11.03 -4.39
CA LEU A 55 -9.09 11.35 -3.60
C LEU A 55 -8.77 12.29 -2.43
N ILE A 56 -7.51 12.31 -1.98
CA ILE A 56 -6.96 13.28 -1.02
C ILE A 56 -5.62 13.82 -1.53
N ASP A 57 -5.22 14.99 -1.03
CA ASP A 57 -4.01 15.72 -1.40
C ASP A 57 -3.05 15.95 -0.22
N GLY A 58 -3.40 15.45 0.95
CA GLY A 58 -2.71 15.69 2.21
C GLY A 58 -3.15 14.70 3.28
N PRO A 59 -2.48 14.66 4.44
CA PRO A 59 -2.84 13.77 5.53
C PRO A 59 -4.27 14.06 6.02
N ARG A 60 -4.94 13.02 6.49
CA ARG A 60 -6.26 13.06 7.13
C ARG A 60 -6.21 12.23 8.40
N ALA A 61 -7.12 12.49 9.33
CA ALA A 61 -7.31 11.59 10.46
C ALA A 61 -7.81 10.25 9.92
N ALA A 62 -7.14 9.16 10.27
CA ALA A 62 -7.52 7.81 9.91
C ALA A 62 -7.33 6.89 11.13
N GLY A 63 -8.24 5.95 11.34
CA GLY A 63 -8.15 5.04 12.47
C GLY A 63 -9.29 4.03 12.53
N PRO A 64 -9.24 3.09 13.49
CA PRO A 64 -10.33 2.17 13.73
C PRO A 64 -11.60 2.92 14.13
N THR A 65 -12.75 2.34 13.84
CA THR A 65 -14.04 2.83 14.34
C THR A 65 -14.11 2.77 15.87
N GLU A 66 -14.97 3.60 16.48
CA GLU A 66 -15.13 3.67 17.94
C GLU A 66 -15.58 2.35 18.58
N ASP A 67 -16.25 1.48 17.82
CA ASP A 67 -16.65 0.14 18.24
C ASP A 67 -15.51 -0.89 18.11
N PHE A 68 -14.33 -0.46 17.66
CA PHE A 68 -13.14 -1.28 17.42
C PHE A 68 -13.42 -2.49 16.52
N ALA A 69 -14.31 -2.34 15.54
CA ALA A 69 -14.45 -3.32 14.47
C ALA A 69 -13.09 -3.48 13.77
N GLY A 70 -12.40 -4.60 14.01
CA GLY A 70 -10.98 -4.78 13.66
C GLY A 70 -10.64 -4.76 12.16
N ASN A 71 -11.65 -4.59 11.30
CA ASN A 71 -11.58 -4.63 9.85
C ASN A 71 -12.25 -3.41 9.20
N ILE A 72 -12.43 -2.32 9.94
CA ILE A 72 -12.88 -1.03 9.40
C ILE A 72 -11.86 0.05 9.77
N VAL A 73 -11.46 0.84 8.78
CA VAL A 73 -10.77 2.12 8.99
C VAL A 73 -11.67 3.26 8.53
N GLU A 74 -11.86 4.22 9.42
CA GLU A 74 -12.56 5.48 9.15
C GLU A 74 -11.54 6.56 8.80
N VAL A 75 -11.78 7.28 7.71
CA VAL A 75 -10.94 8.41 7.26
C VAL A 75 -11.78 9.68 7.24
N ALA A 76 -11.24 10.76 7.80
CA ALA A 76 -11.90 12.06 7.76
C ALA A 76 -11.91 12.63 6.33
N GLY A 77 -13.08 13.05 5.86
CA GLY A 77 -13.25 13.78 4.62
C GLY A 77 -12.93 15.28 4.73
N PRO A 78 -13.32 16.09 3.72
CA PRO A 78 -13.96 15.67 2.48
C PRO A 78 -12.96 15.07 1.47
N LEU A 79 -13.49 14.33 0.48
CA LEU A 79 -12.74 13.89 -0.69
C LEU A 79 -12.66 15.00 -1.74
N ASN A 80 -11.59 15.00 -2.54
CA ASN A 80 -11.34 15.98 -3.60
C ASN A 80 -12.29 15.83 -4.80
N ARG A 81 -12.85 14.64 -4.98
CA ARG A 81 -13.82 14.30 -6.03
C ARG A 81 -14.73 13.17 -5.57
N ASP A 82 -15.89 13.06 -6.22
CA ASP A 82 -16.76 11.90 -6.06
C ASP A 82 -16.06 10.66 -6.64
N PRO A 83 -15.80 9.61 -5.85
CA PRO A 83 -15.24 8.35 -6.33
C PRO A 83 -16.21 7.56 -7.23
N GLY A 84 -17.47 8.00 -7.33
CA GLY A 84 -18.53 7.38 -8.13
C GLY A 84 -19.31 6.32 -7.32
N GLN A 85 -20.51 5.97 -7.78
CA GLN A 85 -21.41 5.04 -7.07
C GLN A 85 -20.95 3.57 -7.06
N ARG A 86 -19.80 3.24 -7.66
CA ARG A 86 -19.30 1.86 -7.71
C ARG A 86 -18.38 1.61 -6.53
N ARG A 87 -18.90 0.85 -5.57
CA ARG A 87 -18.12 0.26 -4.47
C ARG A 87 -16.95 -0.51 -5.07
N PHE A 88 -15.73 -0.09 -4.76
CA PHE A 88 -14.53 -0.75 -5.27
C PHE A 88 -14.39 -2.11 -4.59
N TYR A 89 -14.52 -3.19 -5.36
CA TYR A 89 -14.00 -4.49 -4.96
C TYR A 89 -12.62 -4.60 -5.57
N THR A 90 -11.60 -4.30 -4.78
CA THR A 90 -10.22 -4.49 -5.20
C THR A 90 -9.76 -5.86 -4.71
N THR A 91 -9.24 -6.68 -5.62
CA THR A 91 -8.48 -7.85 -5.22
C THR A 91 -7.07 -7.37 -4.92
N SER A 92 -6.39 -7.96 -3.93
CA SER A 92 -5.01 -7.63 -3.52
C SER A 92 -3.99 -7.63 -4.69
N SER A 93 -4.38 -8.16 -5.86
CA SER A 93 -3.58 -8.31 -7.07
C SER A 93 -3.92 -7.37 -8.25
N CYS A 94 -5.01 -6.60 -8.21
CA CYS A 94 -5.39 -5.64 -9.28
C CYS A 94 -5.64 -4.24 -8.70
N GLY A 95 -5.09 -3.17 -9.27
CA GLY A 95 -5.68 -1.84 -9.09
C GLY A 95 -6.67 -1.46 -10.20
N VAL A 96 -6.52 -1.95 -11.45
CA VAL A 96 -7.34 -1.49 -12.59
C VAL A 96 -8.73 -2.11 -12.53
N CYS A 97 -8.86 -3.22 -11.79
CA CYS A 97 -10.07 -4.03 -11.72
C CYS A 97 -11.29 -3.28 -11.13
N GLY A 98 -11.12 -2.03 -10.67
CA GLY A 98 -12.21 -1.12 -10.27
C GLY A 98 -12.53 0.06 -11.22
N LYS A 99 -11.75 0.28 -12.29
CA LYS A 99 -11.96 1.43 -13.21
C LYS A 99 -12.95 1.06 -14.32
N GLY A 100 -14.05 1.82 -14.43
CA GLY A 100 -15.18 1.53 -15.30
C GLY A 100 -15.02 2.03 -16.74
N ALA A 101 -14.08 2.94 -16.98
CA ALA A 101 -13.79 3.54 -18.28
C ALA A 101 -12.28 3.83 -18.44
N LEU A 102 -11.80 3.93 -19.68
CA LEU A 102 -10.38 4.20 -19.96
C LEU A 102 -9.94 5.57 -19.45
N GLU A 103 -10.87 6.53 -19.42
CA GLU A 103 -10.65 7.89 -18.93
C GLU A 103 -10.35 7.90 -17.42
N GLU A 104 -10.85 6.94 -16.66
CA GLU A 104 -10.59 6.79 -15.22
C GLU A 104 -9.20 6.18 -14.95
N VAL A 105 -8.59 5.53 -15.95
CA VAL A 105 -7.23 4.97 -15.87
C VAL A 105 -6.18 6.09 -15.87
N ALA A 106 -6.48 7.22 -16.50
CA ALA A 106 -5.59 8.38 -16.57
C ALA A 106 -5.57 9.14 -15.23
N VAL A 107 -4.70 8.74 -14.30
CA VAL A 107 -4.30 9.63 -13.19
C VAL A 107 -3.41 10.71 -13.77
N GLN A 108 -3.82 11.96 -13.56
CA GLN A 108 -3.03 13.13 -13.95
C GLN A 108 -1.82 13.23 -13.02
N SER A 109 -0.63 12.91 -13.52
CA SER A 109 0.63 13.26 -12.86
C SER A 109 1.27 14.43 -13.59
N ALA A 110 1.88 15.34 -12.83
CA ALA A 110 2.77 16.32 -13.42
C ALA A 110 3.97 15.59 -14.07
N PRO A 111 4.63 16.17 -15.08
CA PRO A 111 5.86 15.60 -15.62
C PRO A 111 6.85 15.26 -14.49
N LEU A 112 7.36 14.04 -14.51
CA LEU A 112 8.28 13.57 -13.48
C LEU A 112 9.54 14.43 -13.47
N SER A 113 10.02 14.76 -12.27
CA SER A 113 11.36 15.27 -12.09
C SER A 113 12.41 14.23 -12.54
N THR A 114 13.63 14.66 -12.79
CA THR A 114 14.73 13.76 -13.20
C THR A 114 15.03 12.65 -12.19
N GLY A 115 14.60 12.81 -10.94
CA GLY A 115 14.85 11.88 -9.85
C GLY A 115 16.33 11.75 -9.48
N PRO A 116 16.67 10.84 -8.54
CA PRO A 116 18.04 10.67 -8.10
C PRO A 116 18.87 9.91 -9.14
N THR A 117 20.15 10.28 -9.27
CA THR A 117 21.13 9.44 -9.96
C THR A 117 21.60 8.34 -9.01
N VAL A 118 21.50 7.08 -9.46
CA VAL A 118 21.79 5.90 -8.65
C VAL A 118 22.82 5.01 -9.34
N ASP A 119 23.75 4.46 -8.57
CA ASP A 119 24.73 3.53 -9.10
C ASP A 119 24.05 2.21 -9.52
N ARG A 120 24.48 1.63 -10.63
CA ARG A 120 23.91 0.37 -11.13
C ARG A 120 24.08 -0.78 -10.14
N SER A 121 25.22 -0.84 -9.43
CA SER A 121 25.48 -1.86 -8.42
C SER A 121 24.55 -1.70 -7.22
N LEU A 122 24.23 -0.45 -6.85
CA LEU A 122 23.23 -0.19 -5.82
C LEU A 122 21.87 -0.72 -6.24
N LEU A 123 21.39 -0.37 -7.44
CA LEU A 123 20.10 -0.84 -7.95
C LEU A 123 19.99 -2.37 -7.94
N ALA A 124 21.04 -3.07 -8.36
CA ALA A 124 21.08 -4.53 -8.35
C ALA A 124 21.07 -5.14 -6.94
N GLY A 125 21.59 -4.41 -5.94
CA GLY A 125 21.67 -4.86 -4.55
C GLY A 125 20.51 -4.41 -3.66
N LEU A 126 19.57 -3.58 -4.15
CA LEU A 126 18.40 -3.16 -3.36
C LEU A 126 17.51 -4.32 -2.90
N PRO A 127 17.23 -5.36 -3.71
CA PRO A 127 16.43 -6.50 -3.27
C PRO A 127 17.01 -7.19 -2.03
N ASP A 128 18.32 -7.32 -1.94
CA ASP A 128 19.01 -7.94 -0.79
C ASP A 128 18.96 -7.06 0.46
N ARG A 129 18.67 -5.76 0.31
CA ARG A 129 18.53 -4.80 1.40
C ARG A 129 17.09 -4.64 1.87
N LEU A 130 16.12 -5.27 1.20
CA LEU A 130 14.71 -5.19 1.56
C LEU A 130 14.41 -6.14 2.73
N VAL A 131 13.96 -5.59 3.85
CA VAL A 131 13.62 -6.35 5.07
C VAL A 131 12.19 -6.89 4.96
N GLN A 132 12.02 -8.22 5.03
CA GLN A 132 10.73 -8.90 4.77
C GLN A 132 10.44 -10.04 5.80
N PRO A 133 10.26 -9.71 7.09
CA PRO A 133 10.13 -10.72 8.16
C PRO A 133 8.88 -11.59 8.05
N ALA A 134 7.75 -11.08 7.54
CA ALA A 134 6.57 -11.89 7.33
C ALA A 134 6.74 -12.81 6.11
N PHE A 135 7.43 -12.36 5.06
CA PHE A 135 7.79 -13.22 3.92
C PHE A 135 8.76 -14.32 4.32
N GLU A 136 9.80 -14.00 5.10
CA GLU A 136 10.77 -15.00 5.59
C GLU A 136 10.11 -16.15 6.34
N ARG A 137 8.97 -15.88 6.98
CA ARG A 137 8.23 -16.87 7.75
C ARG A 137 7.16 -17.61 6.97
N THR A 138 6.51 -16.94 6.02
CA THR A 138 5.28 -17.47 5.39
C THR A 138 5.40 -17.70 3.89
N GLY A 139 6.36 -17.05 3.22
CA GLY A 139 6.46 -16.98 1.76
C GLY A 139 5.25 -16.34 1.06
N GLY A 140 4.25 -15.85 1.81
CA GLY A 140 2.90 -15.55 1.31
C GLY A 140 2.58 -14.07 1.19
N VAL A 141 3.56 -13.18 1.31
CA VAL A 141 3.36 -11.72 1.26
C VAL A 141 4.32 -11.04 0.29
N HIS A 142 3.97 -9.83 -0.12
CA HIS A 142 4.83 -8.90 -0.84
C HIS A 142 5.36 -7.82 0.08
N ALA A 143 6.37 -7.09 -0.38
CA ALA A 143 6.96 -5.97 0.33
C ALA A 143 7.25 -4.79 -0.61
N THR A 144 7.13 -3.59 -0.06
CA THR A 144 7.63 -2.35 -0.67
C THR A 144 8.56 -1.68 0.33
N GLY A 145 9.76 -1.32 -0.12
CA GLY A 145 10.75 -0.58 0.64
C GLY A 145 11.01 0.80 0.04
N LEU A 146 11.11 1.80 0.90
CA LEU A 146 11.51 3.16 0.59
C LEU A 146 12.97 3.37 0.98
N PHE A 147 13.81 3.75 0.02
CA PHE A 147 15.23 3.93 0.20
C PHE A 147 15.66 5.36 -0.13
N VAL A 148 16.70 5.85 0.54
CA VAL A 148 17.46 7.02 0.08
C VAL A 148 18.39 6.62 -1.08
N PRO A 149 18.87 7.58 -1.90
CA PRO A 149 19.79 7.29 -3.01
C PRO A 149 21.13 6.67 -2.59
N ALA A 150 21.53 6.80 -1.32
CA ALA A 150 22.69 6.10 -0.76
C ALA A 150 22.44 4.59 -0.53
N GLY A 151 21.18 4.17 -0.60
CA GLY A 151 20.75 2.78 -0.44
C GLY A 151 20.39 2.36 0.98
N ASP A 152 20.25 3.30 1.91
CA ASP A 152 19.73 3.02 3.25
C ASP A 152 18.20 2.89 3.19
N LEU A 153 17.68 1.84 3.85
CA LEU A 153 16.25 1.60 3.98
C LEU A 153 15.65 2.57 5.00
N LEU A 154 14.70 3.39 4.58
CA LEU A 154 13.93 4.28 5.46
C LEU A 154 12.72 3.56 6.07
N LEU A 155 12.02 2.78 5.25
CA LEU A 155 10.76 2.16 5.60
C LEU A 155 10.51 0.92 4.74
N ALA A 156 10.01 -0.16 5.33
CA ALA A 156 9.44 -1.28 4.59
C ALA A 156 8.05 -1.62 5.12
N ARG A 157 7.17 -2.05 4.20
CA ARG A 157 5.84 -2.58 4.53
C ARG A 157 5.58 -3.85 3.77
N GLU A 158 4.97 -4.81 4.47
CA GLU A 158 4.56 -6.08 3.92
C GLU A 158 3.03 -6.17 3.86
N ASP A 159 2.54 -6.86 2.83
CA ASP A 159 1.13 -7.19 2.67
C ASP A 159 0.96 -8.34 1.66
N VAL A 160 -0.06 -9.18 1.83
CA VAL A 160 -0.47 -10.17 0.80
C VAL A 160 -0.68 -9.54 -0.58
N GLY A 161 -1.10 -8.27 -0.63
CA GLY A 161 -1.23 -7.48 -1.85
C GLY A 161 -0.03 -6.56 -2.09
N ARG A 162 0.62 -6.67 -3.26
CA ARG A 162 1.72 -5.76 -3.64
C ARG A 162 1.30 -4.28 -3.71
N HIS A 163 0.05 -4.00 -4.09
CA HIS A 163 -0.48 -2.63 -4.11
C HIS A 163 -0.65 -2.10 -2.69
N ASN A 164 -1.22 -2.93 -1.79
CA ASN A 164 -1.37 -2.56 -0.39
C ASN A 164 -0.01 -2.32 0.30
N ALA A 165 1.01 -3.14 0.00
CA ALA A 165 2.36 -2.92 0.52
C ALA A 165 2.93 -1.55 0.08
N MET A 166 2.69 -1.17 -1.18
CA MET A 166 3.05 0.16 -1.69
C MET A 166 2.21 1.28 -1.04
N ASP A 167 0.90 1.10 -0.94
CA ASP A 167 0.00 2.09 -0.34
C ASP A 167 0.36 2.32 1.14
N LYS A 168 0.71 1.28 1.91
CA LYS A 168 1.22 1.45 3.28
C LYS A 168 2.50 2.31 3.34
N VAL A 169 3.44 2.12 2.41
CA VAL A 169 4.64 2.98 2.32
C VAL A 169 4.27 4.43 1.99
N ILE A 170 3.38 4.64 1.02
CA ILE A 170 2.92 5.98 0.62
C ILE A 170 2.18 6.67 1.76
N GLY A 171 1.25 5.98 2.42
CA GLY A 171 0.47 6.52 3.52
C GLY A 171 1.33 6.86 4.73
N ARG A 172 2.34 6.04 5.04
CA ARG A 172 3.33 6.40 6.06
C ARG A 172 4.12 7.66 5.68
N ALA A 173 4.59 7.75 4.43
CA ALA A 173 5.29 8.94 3.94
C ALA A 173 4.40 10.19 3.96
N LEU A 174 3.10 10.04 3.67
CA LEU A 174 2.11 11.11 3.75
C LEU A 174 1.93 11.60 5.20
N LEU A 175 1.78 10.68 6.15
CA LEU A 175 1.67 10.99 7.58
C LEU A 175 2.92 11.67 8.13
N ASP A 176 4.10 11.27 7.64
CA ASP A 176 5.39 11.85 8.04
C ASP A 176 5.72 13.17 7.31
N GLY A 177 4.85 13.65 6.41
CA GLY A 177 5.09 14.88 5.65
C GLY A 177 6.28 14.77 4.69
N GLN A 178 6.56 13.58 4.17
CA GLN A 178 7.72 13.28 3.32
C GLN A 178 7.41 13.28 1.81
N LEU A 179 6.14 13.48 1.43
CA LEU A 179 5.75 13.60 0.02
C LEU A 179 6.09 15.00 -0.54
N PRO A 180 6.44 15.11 -1.84
CA PRO A 180 6.60 14.02 -2.81
C PRO A 180 7.92 13.25 -2.64
N LEU A 181 7.93 11.96 -3.00
CA LEU A 181 9.09 11.07 -2.87
C LEU A 181 10.07 11.11 -4.07
N GLY A 182 10.12 12.23 -4.80
CA GLY A 182 10.87 12.34 -6.07
C GLY A 182 12.38 12.07 -5.98
N GLU A 183 12.97 12.25 -4.80
CA GLU A 183 14.40 12.00 -4.52
C GLU A 183 14.65 10.68 -3.77
N ARG A 184 13.72 9.73 -3.87
CA ARG A 184 13.76 8.42 -3.20
C ARG A 184 13.69 7.29 -4.20
N ILE A 185 13.98 6.08 -3.73
CA ILE A 185 13.86 4.84 -4.51
C ILE A 185 12.81 3.95 -3.86
N LEU A 186 11.84 3.49 -4.63
CA LEU A 186 10.90 2.45 -4.22
C LEU A 186 11.36 1.11 -4.78
N CYS A 187 11.65 0.15 -3.89
CA CYS A 187 11.93 -1.23 -4.25
C CYS A 187 10.71 -2.08 -3.91
N VAL A 188 10.12 -2.74 -4.92
CA VAL A 188 8.95 -3.60 -4.76
C VAL A 188 9.35 -5.06 -5.04
N SER A 189 8.92 -5.99 -4.19
CA SER A 189 9.22 -7.42 -4.40
C SER A 189 8.30 -8.08 -5.45
N GLY A 190 7.17 -7.44 -5.75
CA GLY A 190 6.22 -7.86 -6.78
C GLY A 190 6.54 -7.34 -8.18
N ARG A 191 5.77 -7.81 -9.18
CA ARG A 191 5.84 -7.30 -10.56
C ARG A 191 5.39 -5.84 -10.63
N GLN A 192 6.12 -5.02 -11.37
CA GLN A 192 5.79 -3.62 -11.64
C GLN A 192 4.69 -3.51 -12.70
N SER A 193 3.43 -3.51 -12.27
CA SER A 193 2.28 -3.18 -13.12
C SER A 193 2.24 -1.68 -13.43
N PHE A 194 1.48 -1.32 -14.46
CA PHE A 194 1.17 0.08 -14.81
C PHE A 194 0.80 0.92 -13.57
N GLU A 195 0.04 0.34 -12.67
CA GLU A 195 -0.52 1.04 -11.50
C GLU A 195 0.46 1.27 -10.38
N LEU A 196 1.38 0.34 -10.15
CA LEU A 196 2.48 0.57 -9.22
C LEU A 196 3.38 1.69 -9.74
N VAL A 197 3.63 1.72 -11.06
CA VAL A 197 4.37 2.81 -11.68
C VAL A 197 3.59 4.12 -11.59
N GLN A 198 2.27 4.09 -11.79
CA GLN A 198 1.40 5.26 -11.64
C GLN A 198 1.43 5.79 -10.20
N LYS A 199 1.26 4.94 -9.18
CA LYS A 199 1.35 5.32 -7.77
C LYS A 199 2.73 5.88 -7.38
N ALA A 200 3.81 5.45 -8.05
CA ALA A 200 5.15 6.01 -7.83
C ALA A 200 5.32 7.42 -8.46
N ALA A 201 4.45 7.77 -9.41
CA ALA A 201 4.53 9.02 -10.17
C ALA A 201 3.73 10.17 -9.54
N VAL A 202 2.79 9.87 -8.63
CA VAL A 202 1.98 10.84 -7.84
C VAL A 202 2.49 10.97 -6.42
#